data_AF-A0A917KJT5-F1
#
_entry.id   AF-A0A917KJT5-F1
#
_cell.length_a   1.000
_cell.length_b   1.000
_cell.length_c   1.000
_cell.angle_alpha   90.00
_cell.angle_beta   90.00
_cell.angle_gamma   90.00
#
_symmetry.space_group_name_H-M   'P 1'
#
loop_
_entity.id
_entity.type
_entity.pdbx_description
1 polymer ?
#
loop_
_entity_poly.entity_id
_entity_poly.type
_entity_poly.pdbx_seq_one_letter_code
_entity_poly.pdbx_strand_id
1 'polypeptide(L)'
;MRRYRDPLATAREWRERAESDNWSIRDLVVETGNRQNLVGSPASVAETISDFVQTDASDGFVLVPHTTPGGIDGFTDTVVPLLQERGVFRTEYEGTTLRDRLGLARPDAGAAGERAAS
;
A
#
# COMPACT_ATOMS: atom_id res chain seq x y z
N MET A 1 -9.59 -10.97 5.26
CA MET A 1 -10.59 -10.97 6.36
C MET A 1 -11.27 -9.60 6.39
N ARG A 2 -12.46 -9.45 5.81
CA ARG A 2 -13.19 -8.16 5.83
C ARG A 2 -13.77 -8.00 7.25
N ARG A 3 -13.17 -7.15 8.08
CA ARG A 3 -13.78 -6.76 9.36
C ARG A 3 -15.06 -5.99 9.05
N TYR A 4 -16.20 -6.64 9.17
CA TYR A 4 -17.48 -5.96 9.11
C TYR A 4 -17.67 -5.23 10.44
N ARG A 5 -17.42 -3.92 10.47
CA ARG A 5 -17.74 -3.08 11.62
C ARG A 5 -19.25 -2.90 11.70
N ASP A 6 -19.81 -2.93 12.90
CA ASP A 6 -21.20 -2.54 13.14
C ASP A 6 -21.41 -1.08 12.68
N PRO A 7 -22.28 -0.84 11.68
CA PRO A 7 -22.52 0.50 11.16
C PRO A 7 -23.06 1.48 12.21
N LEU A 8 -23.93 1.02 13.13
CA LEU A 8 -24.54 1.91 14.13
C LEU A 8 -23.53 2.32 15.21
N ALA A 9 -22.71 1.39 15.67
CA ALA A 9 -21.62 1.68 16.60
C ALA A 9 -20.61 2.66 15.98
N THR A 10 -20.22 2.45 14.72
CA THR A 10 -19.30 3.35 14.00
C THR A 10 -19.88 4.75 13.86
N ALA A 11 -21.18 4.86 13.53
CA ALA A 11 -21.84 6.16 13.39
C ALA A 11 -21.93 6.91 14.73
N ARG A 12 -22.10 6.22 15.86
CA ARG A 12 -22.09 6.84 17.20
C ARG A 12 -20.69 7.37 17.55
N GLU A 13 -19.66 6.55 17.37
CA GLU A 13 -18.26 6.93 17.57
C GLU A 13 -17.89 8.19 16.76
N TRP A 14 -18.28 8.23 15.48
CA TRP A 14 -17.99 9.36 14.60
C TRP A 14 -18.72 10.64 15.01
N ARG A 15 -19.96 10.54 15.52
CA ARG A 15 -20.69 11.73 16.04
C ARG A 15 -20.04 12.27 17.30
N GLU A 16 -19.74 11.40 18.26
CA GLU A 16 -19.09 11.80 19.52
C GLU A 16 -17.77 12.52 19.25
N ARG A 17 -16.99 12.02 18.28
CA ARG A 17 -15.73 12.64 17.87
C ARG A 17 -15.94 13.99 17.18
N ALA A 18 -16.88 14.07 16.24
CA ALA A 18 -17.20 15.32 15.56
C ALA A 18 -17.70 16.40 16.53
N GLU A 19 -18.51 16.03 17.53
CA GLU A 19 -19.00 16.94 18.56
C GLU A 19 -17.87 17.41 19.48
N SER A 20 -16.99 16.51 19.91
CA SER A 20 -15.82 16.83 20.74
C SER A 20 -14.88 17.81 20.04
N ASP A 21 -14.62 17.59 18.75
CA ASP A 21 -13.65 18.37 17.98
C ASP A 21 -14.31 19.54 17.21
N ASN A 22 -15.63 19.74 17.38
CA ASN A 22 -16.46 20.73 16.69
C ASN A 22 -16.28 20.71 15.15
N TRP A 23 -16.25 19.51 14.58
CA TRP A 23 -16.04 19.27 13.16
C TRP A 23 -17.32 19.39 12.33
N SER A 24 -17.20 19.96 11.14
CA SER A 24 -18.25 19.83 10.13
C SER A 24 -18.31 18.39 9.60
N ILE A 25 -19.40 18.03 8.90
CA ILE A 25 -19.49 16.73 8.21
C ILE A 25 -18.33 16.51 7.23
N ARG A 26 -17.82 17.59 6.62
CA ARG A 26 -16.66 17.54 5.72
C ARG A 26 -15.40 17.16 6.49
N ASP A 27 -15.14 17.84 7.61
CA ASP A 27 -13.94 17.61 8.41
C ASP A 27 -13.95 16.21 9.00
N LEU A 28 -15.10 15.75 9.49
CA LEU A 28 -15.29 14.37 9.93
C LEU A 28 -14.89 13.36 8.84
N VAL A 29 -15.40 13.53 7.60
CA VAL A 29 -15.09 12.62 6.48
C VAL A 29 -13.61 12.67 6.09
N VAL A 30 -12.97 13.85 6.14
CA VAL A 30 -11.53 13.99 5.87
C VAL A 30 -10.71 13.25 6.94
N GLU A 31 -11.13 13.33 8.19
CA GLU A 31 -10.42 12.77 9.35
C GLU A 31 -10.61 11.26 9.51
N THR A 32 -11.83 10.76 9.26
CA THR A 32 -12.17 9.34 9.34
C THR A 32 -11.93 8.58 8.04
N GLY A 33 -11.71 9.30 6.93
CA GLY A 33 -11.35 8.73 5.66
C GLY A 33 -9.98 8.05 5.70
N ASN A 34 -9.71 7.15 4.75
CA ASN A 34 -8.39 6.56 4.59
C ASN A 34 -7.38 7.67 4.27
N ARG A 35 -6.58 8.05 5.27
CA ARG A 35 -5.48 9.00 5.10
C ARG A 35 -4.45 8.42 4.15
N GLN A 36 -4.04 9.22 3.18
CA GLN A 36 -2.88 8.90 2.34
C GLN A 36 -1.62 9.06 3.19
N ASN A 37 -0.87 7.98 3.41
CA ASN A 37 0.32 8.01 4.26
C ASN A 37 1.58 8.54 3.55
N LEU A 38 1.55 8.65 2.21
CA LEU A 38 2.68 9.07 1.38
C LEU A 38 2.31 10.32 0.59
N VAL A 39 2.36 11.49 1.24
CA VAL A 39 2.08 12.79 0.62
C VAL A 39 3.31 13.66 0.73
N GLY A 40 3.87 14.09 -0.40
CA GLY A 40 5.07 14.90 -0.44
C GLY A 40 5.62 15.07 -1.86
N SER A 41 6.83 15.61 -1.97
CA SER A 41 7.57 15.64 -3.23
C SER A 41 8.02 14.21 -3.63
N PRO A 42 8.34 13.96 -4.92
CA PRO A 42 8.87 12.66 -5.34
C PRO A 42 10.08 12.20 -4.51
N ALA A 43 10.98 13.13 -4.16
CA ALA A 43 12.14 12.86 -3.32
C ALA A 43 11.77 12.45 -1.89
N SER A 44 10.84 13.15 -1.25
CA SER A 44 10.39 12.83 0.12
C SER A 44 9.62 11.51 0.17
N VAL A 45 8.81 11.21 -0.84
CA VAL A 45 8.13 9.92 -0.97
C VAL A 45 9.14 8.80 -1.18
N ALA A 46 10.13 8.99 -2.06
CA ALA A 46 11.18 8.01 -2.30
C ALA A 46 12.03 7.74 -1.04
N GLU A 47 12.37 8.78 -0.29
CA GLU A 47 13.06 8.69 1.01
C GLU A 47 12.25 7.87 2.00
N THR A 48 10.96 8.18 2.17
CA THR A 48 10.09 7.45 3.10
C THR A 48 9.97 5.96 2.74
N ILE A 49 9.78 5.64 1.46
CA ILE A 49 9.72 4.25 0.97
C ILE A 49 11.06 3.55 1.19
N SER A 50 12.16 4.22 0.89
CA SER A 50 13.50 3.71 1.06
C SER A 50 13.78 3.37 2.53
N ASP A 51 13.40 4.25 3.46
CA ASP A 51 13.56 4.02 4.90
C ASP A 51 12.78 2.78 5.36
N PHE A 52 11.53 2.62 4.90
CA PHE A 52 10.74 1.43 5.25
C PHE A 52 11.36 0.13 4.74
N VAL A 53 11.93 0.13 3.55
CA VAL A 53 12.61 -1.05 2.99
C VAL A 53 13.91 -1.32 3.74
N GLN A 54 14.74 -0.30 3.96
CA GLN A 54 16.05 -0.46 4.61
C GLN A 54 15.95 -0.80 6.10
N THR A 55 14.83 -0.48 6.75
CA THR A 55 14.58 -0.81 8.16
C THR A 55 13.81 -2.12 8.35
N ASP A 56 13.62 -2.91 7.28
CA ASP A 56 12.80 -4.14 7.27
C ASP A 56 11.37 -3.92 7.80
N ALA A 57 10.85 -2.70 7.68
CA ALA A 57 9.48 -2.37 8.05
C ALA A 57 8.47 -2.78 6.97
N SER A 58 8.91 -2.92 5.71
CA SER A 58 8.09 -3.41 4.60
C SER A 58 8.92 -4.00 3.46
N ASP A 59 8.52 -5.17 2.95
CA ASP A 59 9.10 -5.78 1.74
C ASP A 59 8.59 -5.14 0.43
N GLY A 60 7.49 -4.37 0.50
CA GLY A 60 6.87 -3.78 -0.68
C GLY A 60 5.59 -3.03 -0.40
N PHE A 61 5.08 -2.32 -1.41
CA PHE A 61 3.93 -1.43 -1.28
C PHE A 61 2.84 -1.80 -2.27
N VAL A 62 1.59 -1.70 -1.80
CA VAL A 62 0.40 -1.77 -2.67
C VAL A 62 -0.03 -0.33 -2.95
N LEU A 63 0.09 0.09 -4.20
CA LEU A 63 -0.31 1.42 -4.64
C LEU A 63 -1.74 1.39 -5.18
N VAL A 64 -2.60 2.27 -4.66
CA VAL A 64 -4.02 2.36 -5.05
C VAL A 64 -4.30 3.77 -5.60
N PRO A 65 -4.14 3.98 -6.91
CA PRO A 65 -4.38 5.30 -7.51
C PRO A 65 -5.87 5.66 -7.49
N HIS A 66 -6.16 6.96 -7.36
CA HIS A 66 -7.53 7.48 -7.36
C HIS A 66 -8.13 7.63 -8.77
N THR A 67 -7.29 7.63 -9.80
CA THR A 67 -7.69 7.78 -11.21
C THR A 67 -7.16 6.62 -12.04
N THR A 68 -7.92 6.20 -13.05
CA THR A 68 -7.55 5.14 -13.99
C THR A 68 -7.81 5.61 -15.42
N PRO A 69 -6.94 5.32 -16.39
CA PRO A 69 -5.78 4.41 -16.29
C PRO A 69 -4.48 5.06 -15.76
N GLY A 70 -4.29 6.37 -15.89
CA GLY A 70 -2.98 7.03 -15.68
C GLY A 70 -2.66 7.50 -14.26
N GLY A 71 -3.42 7.10 -13.23
CA GLY A 71 -3.21 7.59 -11.87
C GLY A 71 -1.89 7.15 -11.22
N ILE A 72 -1.16 6.23 -11.86
CA ILE A 72 0.15 5.75 -11.40
C ILE A 72 1.32 6.40 -12.14
N ASP A 73 1.07 7.05 -13.29
CA ASP A 73 2.13 7.51 -14.20
C ASP A 73 3.08 8.50 -13.52
N GLY A 74 2.52 9.46 -12.76
CA GLY A 74 3.32 10.41 -12.01
C GLY A 74 4.24 9.75 -10.97
N PHE A 75 3.83 8.63 -10.37
CA PHE A 75 4.67 7.88 -9.45
C PHE A 75 5.78 7.11 -10.21
N THR A 76 5.43 6.44 -11.32
CA THR A 76 6.40 5.68 -12.11
C THR A 76 7.44 6.58 -12.76
N ASP A 77 7.06 7.79 -13.18
CA ASP A 77 7.96 8.69 -13.90
C ASP A 77 8.88 9.48 -12.97
N THR A 78 8.48 9.70 -11.72
CA THR A 78 9.22 10.60 -10.79
C THR A 78 9.77 9.92 -9.54
N VAL A 79 9.11 8.90 -9.01
CA VAL A 79 9.52 8.23 -7.76
C VAL A 79 10.35 6.98 -8.04
N VAL A 80 9.94 6.16 -9.01
CA VAL A 80 10.64 4.90 -9.34
C VAL A 80 12.12 5.12 -9.69
N PRO A 81 12.51 6.12 -10.50
CA PRO A 81 13.94 6.38 -10.77
C PRO A 81 14.74 6.67 -9.50
N LEU A 82 14.17 7.44 -8.57
CA LEU A 82 14.82 7.76 -7.29
C LEU A 82 14.98 6.52 -6.39
N LEU A 83 14.01 5.61 -6.41
CA LEU A 83 14.10 4.34 -5.70
C LEU A 83 15.17 3.42 -6.31
N GLN A 84 15.32 3.44 -7.64
CA GLN A 84 16.38 2.72 -8.35
C GLN A 84 17.77 3.29 -8.02
N GLU A 85 17.93 4.61 -8.03
CA GLU A 85 19.17 5.29 -7.63
C GLU A 85 19.57 4.96 -6.19
N ARG A 86 18.59 4.72 -5.31
CA ARG A 86 18.80 4.35 -3.89
C ARG A 86 19.04 2.86 -3.69
N GLY A 87 18.94 2.04 -4.74
CA GLY A 87 19.13 0.60 -4.67
C GLY A 87 18.01 -0.17 -3.95
N VAL A 88 16.87 0.48 -3.66
CA VAL A 88 15.71 -0.13 -3.01
C VAL A 88 14.64 -0.61 -4.00
N PHE A 89 14.87 -0.39 -5.29
CA PHE A 89 14.01 -0.89 -6.36
C PHE A 89 14.85 -1.37 -7.55
N ARG A 90 14.39 -2.45 -8.18
CA ARG A 90 15.06 -3.05 -9.35
C ARG A 90 15.06 -2.12 -10.56
N THR A 91 16.13 -2.16 -11.35
CA THR A 91 16.25 -1.46 -12.63
C THR A 91 15.73 -2.29 -13.80
N GLU A 92 15.84 -3.62 -13.71
CA GLU A 92 15.40 -4.57 -14.72
C GLU A 92 14.67 -5.76 -14.08
N TYR A 93 13.94 -6.53 -14.89
CA TYR A 93 13.26 -7.73 -14.44
C TYR A 93 14.12 -8.96 -14.73
N GLU A 94 14.39 -9.74 -13.70
CA GLU A 94 14.98 -11.08 -13.84
C GLU A 94 13.91 -12.17 -13.78
N GLY A 95 14.15 -13.25 -14.52
CA GLY A 95 13.22 -14.37 -14.62
C GLY A 95 11.95 -14.08 -15.43
N THR A 96 11.10 -15.10 -15.57
CA THR A 96 9.90 -15.02 -16.43
C THR A 96 8.60 -15.14 -15.64
N THR A 97 8.68 -15.52 -14.36
CA THR A 97 7.52 -15.77 -13.52
C THR A 97 7.38 -14.74 -12.41
N LEU A 98 6.17 -14.62 -11.86
CA LEU A 98 5.93 -13.78 -10.68
C LEU A 98 6.76 -14.24 -9.47
N ARG A 99 7.03 -15.55 -9.35
CA ARG A 99 7.86 -16.06 -8.26
C ARG A 99 9.30 -15.59 -8.37
N ASP A 100 9.87 -15.62 -9.57
CA ASP A 100 11.23 -15.12 -9.81
C ASP A 100 11.34 -13.65 -9.39
N ARG A 101 10.36 -12.83 -9.78
CA ARG A 101 10.30 -11.39 -9.47
C ARG A 101 10.10 -11.06 -8.00
N LEU A 102 9.61 -12.02 -7.21
CA LEU A 102 9.37 -11.91 -5.77
C LEU A 102 10.42 -12.67 -4.94
N GLY A 103 11.43 -13.28 -5.58
CA GLY A 103 12.44 -14.09 -4.88
C GLY A 103 11.88 -15.35 -4.23
N LEU A 104 10.76 -15.88 -4.73
CA LEU A 104 10.08 -17.03 -4.13
C LEU A 104 10.54 -18.34 -4.75
N ALA A 105 10.88 -19.32 -3.89
CA ALA A 105 11.19 -20.67 -4.32
C ALA A 105 10.01 -21.32 -5.05
N ARG A 106 10.33 -22.19 -6.02
CA ARG A 106 9.30 -23.00 -6.67
C ARG A 106 8.80 -24.04 -5.68
N PRO A 107 7.49 -24.16 -5.42
CA PRO A 107 6.98 -25.19 -4.54
C PRO A 107 7.28 -26.56 -5.15
N ASP A 108 7.70 -27.50 -4.30
CA ASP A 108 7.89 -28.89 -4.71
C ASP A 108 6.59 -29.45 -5.29
N ALA A 109 6.70 -30.28 -6.32
CA ALA A 109 5.55 -30.84 -7.05
C ALA A 109 4.54 -31.59 -6.13
N GLY A 110 4.94 -31.97 -4.91
CA GLY A 110 4.09 -32.63 -3.91
C GLY A 110 3.12 -31.71 -3.16
N ALA A 111 3.42 -30.42 -2.98
CA ALA A 111 2.58 -29.51 -2.17
C ALA A 111 1.25 -29.11 -2.85
N ALA A 112 1.14 -29.32 -4.17
CA ALA A 112 -0.07 -29.05 -4.93
C ALA A 112 -1.11 -30.19 -4.84
N GLY A 113 -0.67 -31.42 -4.54
CA GLY A 113 -1.55 -32.60 -4.46
C GLY A 113 -2.35 -32.68 -3.16
N GLU A 114 -1.87 -32.08 -2.09
CA GLU A 114 -2.46 -32.22 -0.75
C GLU A 114 -3.55 -31.18 -0.46
N ARG A 115 -3.52 -30.03 -1.14
CA ARG A 115 -4.50 -28.93 -0.96
C ARG A 115 -5.81 -29.10 -1.75
N ALA A 116 -5.89 -30.10 -2.62
CA ALA A 116 -7.12 -30.42 -3.36
C ALA A 116 -7.98 -31.51 -2.67
N ALA A 117 -7.54 -32.03 -1.52
CA ALA A 117 -8.17 -33.14 -0.81
C ALA A 117 -8.60 -32.80 0.64
N SER A 118 -8.85 -31.54 0.97
CA SER A 118 -9.41 -31.13 2.27
C SER A 118 -10.42 -30.01 2.14
#